data_AF-A0AAR2K0P2-F1
#
_entry.id   AF-A0AAR2K0P2-F1
#
_cell.length_a   1.000
_cell.length_b   1.000
_cell.length_c   1.000
_cell.angle_alpha   90.00
_cell.angle_beta   90.00
_cell.angle_gamma   90.00
#
_symmetry.space_group_name_H-M   'P 1'
#
loop_
_entity.id
_entity.type
_entity.pdbx_description
1 polymer ?
#
loop_
_entity_poly.entity_id
_entity_poly.type
_entity_poly.pdbx_seq_one_letter_code
_entity_poly.pdbx_strand_id
1 'polypeptide(L)'
;MLMKMVVALFITLTILKQWSNLNSLGQSKRINKRVYINCRSDNYVHWYQQKDDEALRRILYVNKDGSSIFSVRVDRRSNAYDLKVDTLKTSHSAVYYCACWGRGSHSDSNSRSKSSRTKLHYV
;
A
#
# COMPACT_ATOMS: atom_id res chain seq x y z
N MET A 1 8.21 39.59 -20.04
CA MET A 1 9.31 38.86 -19.35
C MET A 1 8.91 38.47 -17.93
N LEU A 2 8.43 39.41 -17.10
CA LEU A 2 7.96 39.16 -15.73
C LEU A 2 6.85 38.09 -15.61
N MET A 3 5.86 38.12 -16.50
CA MET A 3 4.72 37.19 -16.47
C MET A 3 5.14 35.72 -16.69
N LYS A 4 6.20 35.47 -17.48
CA LYS A 4 6.75 34.11 -17.69
C LYS A 4 7.42 33.55 -16.43
N MET A 5 8.10 34.41 -15.66
CA MET A 5 8.76 34.02 -14.39
C MET A 5 7.73 33.68 -13.30
N VAL A 6 6.64 34.45 -13.23
CA VAL A 6 5.56 34.22 -12.28
C VAL A 6 4.87 32.87 -12.55
N VAL A 7 4.59 32.56 -13.83
CA VAL A 7 3.99 31.28 -14.23
C VAL A 7 4.91 30.10 -13.90
N ALA A 8 6.21 30.20 -14.19
CA ALA A 8 7.18 29.15 -13.87
C ALA A 8 7.26 28.86 -12.36
N LEU A 9 7.20 29.91 -11.52
CA LEU A 9 7.19 29.78 -10.07
C LEU A 9 5.93 29.07 -9.56
N PHE A 10 4.74 29.39 -10.09
CA PHE A 10 3.52 28.68 -9.70
C PHE A 10 3.57 27.20 -10.10
N ILE A 11 4.08 26.88 -11.29
CA ILE A 11 4.23 25.48 -11.74
C ILE A 11 5.15 24.72 -10.79
N THR A 12 6.33 25.25 -10.46
CA THR A 12 7.26 24.55 -9.56
C THR A 12 6.68 24.37 -8.15
N LEU A 13 5.96 25.35 -7.60
CA LEU A 13 5.29 25.23 -6.31
C LEU A 13 4.20 24.14 -6.30
N THR A 14 3.42 24.03 -7.38
CA THR A 14 2.41 22.96 -7.49
C THR A 14 3.04 21.57 -7.58
N ILE A 15 4.13 21.42 -8.34
CA ILE A 15 4.87 20.16 -8.46
C ILE A 15 5.46 19.75 -7.11
N LEU A 16 6.09 20.67 -6.39
CA LEU A 16 6.67 20.39 -5.06
C LEU A 16 5.60 19.99 -4.04
N LYS A 17 4.43 20.66 -4.07
CA LYS A 17 3.30 20.30 -3.21
C LYS A 17 2.73 18.92 -3.55
N GLN A 18 2.60 18.58 -4.84
CA GLN A 18 2.15 17.26 -5.26
C GLN A 18 3.15 16.17 -4.84
N TRP A 19 4.45 16.45 -4.98
CA TRP A 19 5.53 15.53 -4.64
C TRP A 19 5.62 15.25 -3.14
N SER A 20 5.48 16.26 -2.29
CA SER A 20 5.47 16.08 -0.83
C SER A 20 4.28 15.22 -0.35
N ASN A 21 3.10 15.42 -0.94
CA ASN A 21 1.91 14.60 -0.65
C ASN A 21 2.04 13.15 -1.10
N LEU A 22 2.79 12.87 -2.16
CA LEU A 22 3.06 11.50 -2.62
C LEU A 22 4.05 10.77 -1.70
N ASN A 23 5.04 11.51 -1.19
CA ASN A 23 6.07 10.98 -0.30
C ASN A 23 5.57 10.74 1.13
N SER A 24 4.55 11.44 1.60
CA SER A 24 4.02 11.28 2.97
C SER A 24 3.42 9.89 3.24
N LEU A 25 3.11 9.12 2.19
CA LEU A 25 2.62 7.74 2.26
C LEU A 25 3.65 6.71 1.77
N GLY A 26 4.83 7.19 1.36
CA GLY A 26 5.93 6.40 0.81
C GLY A 26 6.85 5.88 1.89
N GLN A 27 7.15 4.59 1.86
CA GLN A 27 8.24 4.00 2.61
C GLN A 27 9.43 3.76 1.68
N SER A 28 10.56 4.41 1.98
CA SER A 28 11.84 4.11 1.34
C SER A 28 12.56 2.99 2.08
N LYS A 29 12.91 1.90 1.38
CA LYS A 29 13.57 0.72 1.97
C LYS A 29 14.76 0.26 1.13
N ARG A 30 15.82 -0.22 1.78
CA ARG A 30 17.00 -0.76 1.08
C ARG A 30 16.66 -2.08 0.38
N ILE A 31 17.19 -2.27 -0.84
CA ILE A 31 17.11 -3.54 -1.56
C ILE A 31 17.79 -4.68 -0.79
N ASN A 32 17.46 -5.92 -1.15
CA ASN A 32 17.96 -7.15 -0.51
C ASN A 32 17.64 -7.27 0.99
N LYS A 33 16.67 -6.50 1.48
CA LYS A 33 16.13 -6.61 2.84
C LYS A 33 14.72 -7.17 2.81
N ARG A 34 14.36 -7.81 3.92
CA ARG A 34 12.99 -8.19 4.22
C ARG A 34 12.20 -6.95 4.64
N VAL A 35 11.02 -6.76 4.06
CA VAL A 35 10.11 -5.68 4.45
C VAL A 35 8.72 -6.22 4.75
N TYR A 36 8.02 -5.51 5.64
CA TYR A 36 6.64 -5.79 6.00
C TYR A 36 5.78 -4.58 5.69
N ILE A 37 4.65 -4.81 5.01
CA ILE A 37 3.63 -3.79 4.75
C ILE A 37 2.45 -4.11 5.64
N ASN A 38 2.15 -3.21 6.59
CA ASN A 38 1.21 -3.54 7.64
C ASN A 38 -0.25 -3.46 7.18
N CYS A 39 -1.06 -4.40 7.64
CA CYS A 39 -2.51 -4.36 7.47
C CYS A 39 -3.22 -4.85 8.72
N ARG A 40 -4.29 -4.17 9.12
CA ARG A 40 -5.11 -4.54 10.28
C ARG A 40 -6.51 -4.92 9.84
N SER A 41 -6.95 -6.11 10.22
CA SER A 41 -8.22 -6.68 9.80
C SER A 41 -8.78 -7.67 10.80
N ASP A 42 -10.10 -7.65 10.99
CA ASP A 42 -10.88 -8.62 11.75
C ASP A 42 -11.40 -9.79 10.88
N ASN A 43 -10.97 -9.84 9.62
CA ASN A 43 -11.44 -10.78 8.60
C ASN A 43 -10.37 -11.10 7.54
N TYR A 44 -10.72 -11.92 6.53
CA TYR A 44 -9.88 -12.20 5.37
C TYR A 44 -9.39 -10.91 4.70
N VAL A 45 -8.11 -10.90 4.31
CA VAL A 45 -7.46 -9.74 3.68
C VAL A 45 -7.14 -10.03 2.23
N HIS A 46 -7.47 -9.09 1.35
CA HIS A 46 -7.02 -9.06 -0.04
C HIS A 46 -5.90 -8.03 -0.16
N TRP A 47 -4.78 -8.44 -0.73
CA TRP A 47 -3.68 -7.55 -1.08
C TRP A 47 -3.66 -7.28 -2.58
N TYR A 48 -3.51 -6.01 -2.91
CA TYR A 48 -3.37 -5.53 -4.28
C TYR A 48 -2.06 -4.77 -4.44
N GLN A 49 -1.53 -4.83 -5.65
CA GLN A 49 -0.35 -4.10 -6.09
C GLN A 49 -0.73 -3.26 -7.30
N GLN A 50 -0.31 -2.00 -7.29
CA GLN A 50 -0.34 -1.11 -8.44
C GLN A 50 1.07 -0.62 -8.72
N LYS A 51 1.65 -1.10 -9.82
CA LYS A 51 2.89 -0.53 -10.35
C LYS A 51 2.58 0.76 -11.09
N ASP A 52 3.59 1.59 -11.28
CA ASP A 52 3.44 2.82 -12.06
C ASP A 52 2.93 2.44 -13.47
N ASP A 53 1.89 3.15 -13.93
CA ASP A 53 1.21 2.95 -15.21
C ASP A 53 0.56 1.56 -15.44
N GLU A 54 0.45 0.72 -14.41
CA GLU A 54 -0.26 -0.55 -14.49
C GLU A 54 -1.64 -0.48 -13.78
N ALA A 55 -2.58 -1.29 -14.28
CA ALA A 55 -3.84 -1.52 -13.59
C ALA A 55 -3.61 -2.21 -12.23
N LEU A 56 -4.50 -1.94 -11.27
CA LEU A 56 -4.48 -2.58 -9.96
C LEU A 56 -4.66 -4.11 -10.09
N ARG A 57 -3.75 -4.89 -9.50
CA ARG A 57 -3.78 -6.37 -9.55
C ARG A 57 -3.85 -6.96 -8.15
N ARG A 58 -4.70 -7.97 -7.94
CA ARG A 58 -4.73 -8.74 -6.69
C ARG A 58 -3.55 -9.71 -6.67
N ILE A 59 -2.65 -9.55 -5.71
CA ILE A 59 -1.42 -10.37 -5.59
C ILE A 59 -1.53 -11.46 -4.54
N LEU A 60 -2.40 -11.28 -3.55
CA LEU A 60 -2.60 -12.26 -2.49
C LEU A 60 -4.01 -12.18 -1.94
N TYR A 61 -4.58 -13.35 -1.69
CA TYR A 61 -5.76 -13.52 -0.84
C TYR A 61 -5.32 -14.27 0.41
N VAL A 62 -5.54 -13.68 1.57
CA VAL A 62 -5.10 -14.23 2.84
C VAL A 62 -6.25 -14.99 3.47
N ASN A 63 -6.32 -16.28 3.16
CA ASN A 63 -6.85 -17.30 4.07
C ASN A 63 -5.69 -17.91 4.87
N LYS A 64 -5.88 -19.04 5.54
CA LYS A 64 -4.86 -19.62 6.43
C LYS A 64 -3.63 -20.17 5.68
N ASP A 65 -3.71 -20.38 4.35
CA ASP A 65 -2.83 -21.30 3.61
C ASP A 65 -2.15 -20.69 2.36
N GLY A 66 -2.22 -19.37 2.15
CA GLY A 66 -1.86 -18.71 0.88
C GLY A 66 -0.40 -18.91 0.41
N SER A 67 -0.22 -19.55 -0.76
CA SER A 67 1.04 -19.62 -1.51
C SER A 67 1.13 -18.49 -2.53
N SER A 68 2.21 -17.69 -2.49
CA SER A 68 2.53 -16.70 -3.52
C SER A 68 4.02 -16.29 -3.44
N ILE A 69 4.52 -15.53 -4.42
CA ILE A 69 5.86 -14.91 -4.38
C ILE A 69 6.06 -14.04 -3.13
N PHE A 70 4.96 -13.47 -2.65
CA PHE A 70 4.90 -12.75 -1.39
C PHE A 70 4.27 -13.62 -0.30
N SER A 71 4.93 -13.71 0.85
CA SER A 71 4.34 -14.38 2.01
C SER A 71 3.54 -13.37 2.83
N VAL A 72 2.76 -13.84 3.81
CA VAL A 72 2.07 -12.97 4.76
C VAL A 72 2.45 -13.36 6.19
N ARG A 73 2.60 -12.36 7.06
CA ARG A 73 2.73 -12.57 8.50
C ARG A 73 1.37 -12.31 9.15
N VAL A 74 0.72 -13.38 9.60
CA VAL A 74 -0.55 -13.29 10.33
C VAL A 74 -0.29 -13.31 11.83
N ASP A 75 -0.73 -12.28 12.53
CA ASP A 75 -0.86 -12.29 13.99
C ASP A 75 -2.34 -12.09 14.36
N ARG A 76 -2.99 -13.19 14.74
CA ARG A 76 -4.41 -13.20 15.09
C ARG A 76 -4.72 -12.48 16.40
N ARG A 77 -3.76 -12.38 17.34
CA ARG A 77 -3.99 -11.69 18.61
C ARG A 77 -4.11 -10.18 18.41
N SER A 78 -3.35 -9.64 17.47
CA SER A 78 -3.35 -8.21 17.15
C SER A 78 -4.09 -7.86 15.85
N ASN A 79 -4.76 -8.82 15.22
CA ASN A 79 -5.44 -8.62 13.93
C ASN A 79 -4.48 -8.11 12.83
N ALA A 80 -3.22 -8.54 12.83
CA ALA A 80 -2.19 -8.17 11.84
C ALA A 80 -2.15 -9.16 10.69
N TYR A 81 -2.11 -8.63 9.47
CA TYR A 81 -2.09 -9.40 8.21
C TYR A 81 -1.04 -8.81 7.26
N ASP A 82 0.19 -8.71 7.76
CA ASP A 82 1.24 -7.92 7.12
C ASP A 82 1.81 -8.64 5.90
N LEU A 83 1.85 -7.98 4.74
CA LEU A 83 2.49 -8.52 3.54
C LEU A 83 4.00 -8.56 3.76
N LYS A 84 4.61 -9.72 3.54
CA LYS A 84 6.03 -9.98 3.70
C LYS A 84 6.71 -10.11 2.34
N VAL A 85 7.63 -9.21 2.06
CA VAL A 85 8.54 -9.29 0.91
C VAL A 85 9.90 -9.75 1.44
N ASP A 86 10.29 -10.98 1.13
CA ASP A 86 11.50 -11.60 1.72
C ASP A 86 12.81 -10.96 1.27
N THR A 87 12.92 -10.70 -0.03
CA THR A 87 14.10 -10.04 -0.62
C THR A 87 13.60 -8.91 -1.52
N LEU A 88 13.65 -7.68 -0.99
CA LEU A 88 13.20 -6.51 -1.73
C LEU A 88 14.05 -6.28 -2.99
N LYS A 89 13.40 -6.09 -4.13
CA LYS A 89 13.99 -5.81 -5.44
C LYS A 89 13.32 -4.56 -6.02
N THR A 90 13.96 -3.95 -7.00
CA THR A 90 13.40 -2.79 -7.72
C THR A 90 12.05 -3.11 -8.38
N SER A 91 11.85 -4.35 -8.83
CA SER A 91 10.59 -4.84 -9.38
C SER A 91 9.41 -4.89 -8.39
N HIS A 92 9.68 -4.70 -7.09
CA HIS A 92 8.67 -4.63 -6.04
C HIS A 92 8.21 -3.19 -5.74
N SER A 93 8.76 -2.17 -6.41
CA SER A 93 8.26 -0.80 -6.31
C SER A 93 6.83 -0.73 -6.83
N ALA A 94 5.92 -0.29 -5.96
CA ALA A 94 4.50 -0.21 -6.23
C ALA A 94 3.77 0.51 -5.09
N VAL A 95 2.52 0.89 -5.34
CA VAL A 95 1.55 1.13 -4.28
C VAL A 95 0.89 -0.19 -3.90
N TYR A 96 0.92 -0.53 -2.62
CA TYR A 96 0.28 -1.70 -2.07
C TYR A 96 -0.99 -1.29 -1.33
N TYR A 97 -2.06 -2.04 -1.56
CA TYR A 97 -3.35 -1.84 -0.90
C TYR A 97 -3.75 -3.11 -0.18
N CYS A 98 -4.24 -2.98 1.04
CA CYS A 98 -4.97 -4.07 1.68
C CYS A 98 -6.44 -3.70 1.82
N ALA A 99 -7.32 -4.68 1.64
CA ALA A 99 -8.76 -4.52 1.78
C ALA A 99 -9.38 -5.72 2.51
N CYS A 100 -10.36 -5.46 3.37
CA CYS A 100 -11.12 -6.49 4.06
C CYS A 100 -12.56 -6.05 4.33
N TRP A 101 -13.41 -7.04 4.58
CA TRP A 101 -14.78 -6.83 5.03
C TRP A 101 -14.78 -6.79 6.56
N GLY A 102 -15.18 -5.65 7.14
CA GLY A 102 -15.44 -5.57 8.58
C GLY A 102 -16.60 -6.49 8.95
N ARG A 103 -16.50 -7.17 10.09
CA ARG A 103 -17.63 -7.93 10.63
C ARG A 103 -18.68 -6.93 11.13
N GLY A 104 -19.85 -6.92 10.51
CA GLY A 104 -21.03 -6.35 11.15
C GLY A 104 -21.39 -7.22 12.35
N SER A 105 -21.69 -6.62 13.50
CA SER A 105 -22.36 -7.36 14.57
C SER A 105 -23.71 -7.83 14.03
N HIS A 106 -24.20 -9.00 14.46
CA HIS A 106 -25.43 -9.63 13.96
C HIS A 106 -26.72 -8.78 14.06
N SER A 107 -26.64 -7.55 14.57
CA SER A 107 -27.72 -6.56 14.64
C SER A 107 -27.67 -5.47 13.56
N ASP A 108 -26.51 -5.23 12.91
CA ASP A 108 -26.35 -4.16 11.92
C ASP A 108 -25.95 -4.77 10.57
N SER A 109 -26.89 -4.79 9.63
CA SER A 109 -26.76 -5.35 8.27
C SER A 109 -25.81 -4.56 7.35
N ASN A 110 -24.88 -3.76 7.89
CA ASN A 110 -23.99 -2.92 7.10
C ASN A 110 -22.53 -3.40 7.22
N SER A 111 -22.10 -4.26 6.30
CA SER A 111 -20.69 -4.67 6.18
C SER A 111 -19.82 -3.47 5.78
N ARG A 112 -19.04 -2.91 6.70
CA ARG A 112 -18.09 -1.84 6.39
C ARG A 112 -16.83 -2.40 5.74
N SER A 113 -16.52 -1.98 4.51
CA SER A 113 -15.22 -2.25 3.89
C SER A 113 -14.13 -1.41 4.57
N LYS A 114 -13.02 -2.04 4.98
CA LYS A 114 -11.82 -1.35 5.46
C LYS A 114 -10.70 -1.50 4.44
N SER A 115 -9.91 -0.45 4.24
CA SER A 115 -8.75 -0.49 3.35
C SER A 115 -7.62 0.41 3.85
N SER A 116 -6.38 0.00 3.64
CA SER A 116 -5.20 0.85 3.80
C SER A 116 -4.35 0.84 2.53
N ARG A 117 -3.52 1.89 2.35
CA ARG A 117 -2.58 2.00 1.24
C ARG A 117 -1.20 2.39 1.73
N THR A 118 -0.16 1.83 1.13
CA THR A 118 1.23 2.17 1.41
C THR A 118 2.01 2.16 0.11
N LYS A 119 2.70 3.27 -0.18
CA LYS A 119 3.61 3.32 -1.34
C LYS A 119 4.96 2.79 -0.91
N LEU A 120 5.53 1.83 -1.64
CA LEU A 120 6.84 1.27 -1.34
C LEU A 120 7.80 1.66 -2.46
N HIS A 121 8.88 2.35 -2.07
CA HIS A 121 9.99 2.74 -2.92
C HIS A 121 11.30 2.24 -2.33
N TYR A 122 12.32 2.09 -3.17
CA TYR A 122 13.66 1.76 -2.69
C TYR A 122 14.55 2.99 -2.60
N VAL A 123 15.59 2.86 -1.77
CA VAL A 123 16.75 3.77 -1.68
C VAL A 123 18.03 2.98 -1.72
#